data_AF-A0A1I6DF67-F1
#
_entry.id   AF-A0A1I6DF67-F1
#
_cell.length_a   1.000
_cell.length_b   1.000
_cell.length_c   1.000
_cell.angle_alpha   90.00
_cell.angle_beta   90.00
_cell.angle_gamma   90.00
#
_symmetry.space_group_name_H-M   'P 1'
#
loop_
_entity.id
_entity.type
_entity.pdbx_description
1 polymer ?
#
loop_
_entity_poly.entity_id
_entity_poly.type
_entity_poly.pdbx_seq_one_letter_code
_entity_poly.pdbx_strand_id
1 'polypeptide(L)'
;MTGLSSRVRTALRAVTLSQRELAVRIGMDPTALSKALRGTRRLRDEEITAIAEACSVTVAYLTRGTGPEPVVADRVRERAEVVTAQERRDQILAAATVLIARRGYHNVRVSDIARHCGTSTATVHYHFPTKEAALHAAMEHYARSFRARVEREFGQATSARDKLRRLIDVQLPLATDDVDEWSVWVQFWSQAMFEPRLRPVQRLVYSDWRRIVVDLLGECRAEGLCAGADVEALADRFIAMADGLAVQILASSTEMRSDRMRELLLRAFEPDLVLTA
;
A
#
# COMPACT_ATOMS: atom_id res chain seq x y z
N MET A 1 -3.70 43.43 29.54
CA MET A 1 -3.38 42.12 30.16
C MET A 1 -4.56 41.20 29.98
N THR A 2 -4.41 40.05 29.32
CA THR A 2 -5.50 39.08 29.12
C THR A 2 -5.95 38.52 30.49
N GLY A 3 -7.26 38.41 30.73
CA GLY A 3 -7.79 37.83 31.97
C GLY A 3 -7.78 36.29 31.95
N LEU A 4 -7.88 35.66 33.13
CA LEU A 4 -7.97 34.20 33.32
C LEU A 4 -8.95 33.54 32.34
N SER A 5 -10.17 34.10 32.22
CA SER A 5 -11.20 33.56 31.33
C SER A 5 -10.81 33.58 29.84
N SER A 6 -9.96 34.52 29.42
CA SER A 6 -9.43 34.55 28.06
C SER A 6 -8.43 33.42 27.84
N ARG A 7 -7.52 33.20 28.79
CA ARG A 7 -6.53 32.12 28.72
C ARG A 7 -7.14 30.73 28.79
N VAL A 8 -8.20 30.54 29.58
CA VAL A 8 -8.97 29.28 29.57
C VAL A 8 -9.61 29.05 28.21
N ARG A 9 -10.16 30.08 27.56
CA ARG A 9 -10.71 29.95 26.19
C ARG A 9 -9.64 29.61 25.16
N THR A 10 -8.45 30.20 25.27
CA THR A 10 -7.30 29.86 24.42
C THR A 10 -6.87 28.41 24.61
N ALA A 11 -6.75 27.96 25.87
CA ALA A 11 -6.38 26.58 26.19
C ALA A 11 -7.43 25.57 25.70
N LEU A 12 -8.72 25.87 25.82
CA LEU A 12 -9.82 25.05 25.28
C LEU A 12 -9.73 24.86 23.77
N ARG A 13 -9.48 25.95 23.02
CA ARG A 13 -9.26 25.88 21.57
C ARG A 13 -8.07 25.01 21.21
N ALA A 14 -7.04 25.04 22.05
CA ALA A 14 -5.82 24.30 21.78
C ALA A 14 -5.97 22.78 21.93
N VAL A 15 -6.87 22.31 22.80
CA VAL A 15 -7.13 20.88 22.98
C VAL A 15 -8.44 20.41 22.31
N THR A 16 -9.06 21.25 21.48
CA THR A 16 -10.34 20.97 20.80
C THR A 16 -11.50 20.55 21.70
N LEU A 17 -11.46 20.93 22.99
CA LEU A 17 -12.56 20.64 23.93
C LEU A 17 -13.59 21.77 23.90
N SER A 18 -14.87 21.41 23.88
CA SER A 18 -15.94 22.36 24.16
C SER A 18 -16.00 22.70 25.66
N GLN A 19 -16.60 23.85 26.00
CA GLN A 19 -16.82 24.22 27.40
C GLN A 19 -17.64 23.17 28.16
N ARG A 20 -18.61 22.54 27.48
CA ARG A 20 -19.47 21.52 28.11
C ARG A 20 -18.67 20.26 28.44
N GLU A 21 -17.81 19.79 27.53
CA GLU A 21 -16.94 18.63 27.76
C GLU A 21 -15.92 18.90 28.86
N LEU A 22 -15.33 20.11 28.90
CA LEU A 22 -14.44 20.50 29.99
C LEU A 22 -15.16 20.43 31.34
N ALA A 23 -16.36 21.01 31.43
CA ALA A 23 -17.15 21.01 32.67
C ALA A 23 -17.40 19.59 33.18
N VAL A 24 -17.83 18.68 32.31
CA VAL A 24 -18.03 17.26 32.64
C VAL A 24 -16.72 16.62 33.12
N ARG A 25 -15.60 16.87 32.42
CA ARG A 25 -14.30 16.27 32.73
C ARG A 25 -13.72 16.71 34.07
N ILE A 26 -13.98 17.94 34.49
CA ILE A 26 -13.50 18.48 35.77
C ILE A 26 -14.55 18.34 36.90
N GLY A 27 -15.66 17.63 36.65
CA GLY A 27 -16.73 17.45 37.65
C GLY A 27 -17.46 18.75 38.01
N MET A 28 -17.49 19.73 37.11
CA MET A 28 -18.15 21.03 37.30
C MET A 28 -19.47 21.09 36.53
N ASP A 29 -20.46 21.77 37.11
CA ASP A 29 -21.69 22.10 36.37
C ASP A 29 -21.40 23.00 35.14
N PRO A 30 -21.90 22.65 33.93
CA PRO A 30 -21.66 23.43 32.72
C PRO A 30 -22.10 24.90 32.80
N THR A 31 -23.17 25.20 33.52
CA THR A 31 -23.62 26.60 33.69
C THR A 31 -22.72 27.37 34.66
N ALA A 32 -22.15 26.70 35.67
CA ALA A 32 -21.16 27.27 36.58
C ALA A 32 -19.83 27.60 35.87
N LEU A 33 -19.36 26.74 34.96
CA LEU A 33 -18.20 27.04 34.12
C LEU A 33 -18.49 28.21 33.18
N SER A 34 -19.66 28.21 32.54
CA SER A 34 -20.08 29.29 31.64
C SER A 34 -20.14 30.66 32.35
N LYS A 35 -20.68 30.71 33.58
CA LYS A 35 -20.69 31.91 34.43
C LYS A 35 -19.28 32.38 34.80
N ALA A 36 -18.36 31.45 35.04
CA ALA A 36 -16.97 31.78 35.35
C ALA A 36 -16.21 32.35 34.14
N LEU A 37 -16.43 31.80 32.94
CA LEU A 37 -15.80 32.28 31.71
C LEU A 37 -16.36 33.63 31.22
N ARG A 38 -17.57 34.00 31.68
CA ARG A 38 -18.16 35.34 31.54
C ARG A 38 -17.74 36.35 32.63
N GLY A 39 -16.98 35.90 33.64
CA GLY A 39 -16.51 36.76 34.74
C GLY A 39 -17.55 37.00 35.85
N THR A 40 -18.70 36.34 35.79
CA THR A 40 -19.79 36.48 36.78
C THR A 40 -19.67 35.52 37.97
N ARG A 41 -18.65 34.66 37.95
CA ARG A 41 -18.32 33.71 39.03
C ARG A 41 -16.80 33.56 39.11
N ARG A 42 -16.23 33.54 40.32
CA ARG A 42 -14.81 33.24 40.52
C ARG A 42 -14.57 31.74 40.48
N LEU A 43 -13.49 31.31 39.83
CA LEU A 43 -13.00 29.93 39.89
C LEU A 43 -12.23 29.74 41.18
N ARG A 44 -12.44 28.59 41.84
CA ARG A 44 -11.66 28.16 43.00
C ARG A 44 -10.31 27.58 42.55
N ASP A 45 -9.33 27.53 43.43
CA ASP A 45 -7.99 27.04 43.09
C ASP A 45 -8.01 25.59 42.58
N GLU A 46 -8.81 24.72 43.19
CA GLU A 46 -9.05 23.34 42.72
C GLU A 46 -9.60 23.30 41.29
N GLU A 47 -10.50 24.21 40.95
CA GLU A 47 -11.11 24.30 39.62
C GLU A 47 -10.10 24.81 38.58
N ILE A 48 -9.23 25.75 38.97
CA ILE A 48 -8.16 26.25 38.10
C ILE A 48 -7.14 25.14 37.83
N THR A 49 -6.76 24.36 38.85
CA THR A 49 -5.86 23.21 38.71
C THR A 49 -6.47 22.15 37.79
N ALA A 50 -7.72 21.76 38.01
CA ALA A 50 -8.40 20.79 37.16
C ALA A 50 -8.54 21.27 35.70
N ILE A 51 -8.78 22.56 35.48
CA ILE A 51 -8.80 23.15 34.12
C ILE A 51 -7.40 23.11 33.49
N ALA A 52 -6.35 23.40 34.27
CA ALA A 52 -4.97 23.38 33.79
C ALA A 52 -4.57 21.97 33.33
N GLU A 53 -4.85 20.96 34.14
CA GLU A 53 -4.62 19.54 33.82
C GLU A 53 -5.41 19.10 32.59
N ALA A 54 -6.72 19.38 32.56
CA ALA A 54 -7.58 18.99 31.45
C ALA A 54 -7.18 19.64 30.11
N CYS A 55 -6.59 20.83 30.15
CA CYS A 55 -6.10 21.53 28.97
C CYS A 55 -4.59 21.34 28.72
N SER A 56 -3.89 20.53 29.53
CA SER A 56 -2.44 20.33 29.45
C SER A 56 -1.62 21.63 29.46
N VAL A 57 -2.02 22.58 30.32
CA VAL A 57 -1.30 23.85 30.56
C VAL A 57 -0.93 23.97 32.03
N THR A 58 -0.06 24.93 32.38
CA THR A 58 0.28 25.18 33.78
C THR A 58 -0.74 26.09 34.47
N VAL A 59 -0.90 25.93 35.79
CA VAL A 59 -1.67 26.88 36.62
C VAL A 59 -1.08 28.29 36.52
N ALA A 60 0.25 28.40 36.39
CA ALA A 60 0.94 29.68 36.19
C ALA A 60 0.53 30.35 34.87
N TYR A 61 0.34 29.58 33.80
CA TYR A 61 -0.18 30.09 32.53
C TYR A 61 -1.61 30.63 32.72
N LEU A 62 -2.51 29.84 33.33
CA LEU A 62 -3.89 30.29 33.51
C LEU A 62 -4.01 31.54 34.40
N THR A 63 -3.30 31.60 35.51
CA THR A 63 -3.41 32.68 36.49
C THR A 63 -2.62 33.92 36.12
N ARG A 64 -1.35 33.76 35.70
CA ARG A 64 -0.39 34.85 35.48
C ARG A 64 0.02 35.03 34.01
N GLY A 65 -0.32 34.09 33.14
CA GLY A 65 0.13 34.10 31.74
C GLY A 65 1.61 33.72 31.59
N THR A 66 2.22 33.10 32.59
CA THR A 66 3.64 32.71 32.57
C THR A 66 3.79 31.20 32.39
N GLY A 67 4.73 30.78 31.54
CA GLY A 67 4.95 29.37 31.18
C GLY A 67 4.63 29.06 29.73
N PRO A 68 4.76 27.79 29.30
CA PRO A 68 4.53 27.40 27.92
C PRO A 68 3.07 27.69 27.51
N GLU A 69 2.90 28.41 26.39
CA GLU A 69 1.58 28.64 25.82
C GLU A 69 1.00 27.33 25.27
N PRO A 70 -0.34 27.15 25.36
CA PRO A 70 -1.01 25.99 24.80
C PRO A 70 -0.79 25.93 23.29
N VAL A 71 -0.24 24.81 22.82
CA VAL A 71 -0.05 24.55 21.39
C VAL A 71 -1.42 24.30 20.77
N VAL A 72 -1.87 25.22 19.92
CA VAL A 72 -3.20 25.12 19.30
C VAL A 72 -3.27 23.85 18.43
N ALA A 73 -4.27 22.98 18.62
CA ALA A 73 -4.49 21.79 17.81
C ALA A 73 -4.52 22.06 16.29
N ASP A 74 -4.86 23.27 15.85
CA ASP A 74 -4.73 23.68 14.45
C ASP A 74 -3.28 23.54 13.93
N ARG A 75 -2.27 23.80 14.76
CA ARG A 75 -0.85 23.58 14.44
C ARG A 75 -0.45 22.10 14.47
N VAL A 76 -1.22 21.24 15.14
CA VAL A 76 -1.05 19.77 15.08
C VAL A 76 -1.73 19.22 13.82
N ARG A 77 -2.82 19.82 13.35
CA ARG A 77 -3.43 19.53 12.04
C ARG A 77 -2.56 19.99 10.87
N GLU A 78 -1.87 21.12 11.00
CA GLU A 78 -0.86 21.57 10.02
C GLU A 78 0.41 20.70 9.99
N ARG A 79 0.65 19.91 11.05
CA ARG A 79 1.76 18.95 11.13
C ARG A 79 1.35 17.51 10.83
N ALA A 80 0.06 17.25 10.59
CA ALA A 80 -0.34 16.10 9.79
C ALA A 80 0.09 16.46 8.36
N GLU A 81 1.16 15.84 7.86
CA GLU A 81 1.61 15.97 6.48
C GLU A 81 0.41 16.12 5.55
N VAL A 82 0.39 17.19 4.75
CA VAL A 82 -0.61 17.36 3.69
C VAL A 82 -0.37 16.25 2.69
N VAL A 83 -0.97 15.09 2.93
CA VAL A 83 -0.93 13.94 2.02
C VAL A 83 -1.56 14.42 0.73
N THR A 84 -0.72 14.54 -0.29
CA THR A 84 -1.13 14.92 -1.63
C THR A 84 -2.17 13.93 -2.17
N ALA A 85 -2.94 14.35 -3.16
CA ALA A 85 -3.89 13.44 -3.81
C ALA A 85 -3.19 12.18 -4.39
N GLN A 86 -1.93 12.32 -4.82
CA GLN A 86 -1.14 11.21 -5.35
C GLN A 86 -0.71 10.25 -4.25
N GLU A 87 -0.13 10.75 -3.15
CA GLU A 87 0.23 9.89 -2.00
C GLU A 87 -0.99 9.19 -1.43
N ARG A 88 -2.14 9.86 -1.40
CA ARG A 88 -3.40 9.24 -0.96
C ARG A 88 -3.81 8.12 -1.90
N ARG A 89 -3.71 8.34 -3.21
CA ARG A 89 -4.00 7.34 -4.23
C ARG A 89 -3.09 6.12 -4.05
N ASP A 90 -1.81 6.33 -3.80
CA ASP A 90 -0.81 5.26 -3.66
C ASP A 90 -1.00 4.48 -2.35
N GLN A 91 -1.36 5.14 -1.25
CA GLN A 91 -1.75 4.48 0.00
C GLN A 91 -2.98 3.57 -0.17
N ILE A 92 -4.00 4.07 -0.87
CA ILE A 92 -5.22 3.30 -1.17
C ILE A 92 -4.89 2.12 -2.08
N LEU A 93 -4.04 2.33 -3.08
CA LEU A 93 -3.60 1.26 -3.97
C LEU A 93 -2.84 0.18 -3.22
N ALA A 94 -1.84 0.54 -2.41
CA ALA A 94 -1.07 -0.42 -1.61
C ALA A 94 -1.97 -1.26 -0.70
N ALA A 95 -2.94 -0.62 -0.04
CA ALA A 95 -3.92 -1.33 0.78
C ALA A 95 -4.82 -2.25 -0.04
N ALA A 96 -5.33 -1.79 -1.18
CA ALA A 96 -6.16 -2.60 -2.07
C ALA A 96 -5.39 -3.84 -2.54
N THR A 97 -4.14 -3.66 -2.99
CA THR A 97 -3.26 -4.73 -3.45
C THR A 97 -3.06 -5.80 -2.38
N VAL A 98 -2.63 -5.43 -1.17
CA VAL A 98 -2.40 -6.37 -0.06
C VAL A 98 -3.69 -7.08 0.36
N LEU A 99 -4.81 -6.36 0.44
CA LEU A 99 -6.08 -6.97 0.83
C LEU A 99 -6.58 -7.95 -0.23
N ILE A 100 -6.48 -7.62 -1.52
CA ILE A 100 -6.88 -8.49 -2.63
C ILE A 100 -5.98 -9.74 -2.66
N ALA A 101 -4.67 -9.56 -2.53
CA ALA A 101 -3.70 -10.65 -2.52
C ALA A 101 -4.01 -11.69 -1.42
N ARG A 102 -4.31 -11.22 -0.20
CA ARG A 102 -4.42 -12.08 0.99
C ARG A 102 -5.83 -12.57 1.30
N ARG A 103 -6.86 -11.82 0.89
CA ARG A 103 -8.27 -12.15 1.21
C ARG A 103 -9.05 -12.60 -0.01
N GLY A 104 -8.52 -12.39 -1.21
CA GLY A 104 -9.21 -12.65 -2.46
C GLY A 104 -10.11 -11.48 -2.87
N TYR A 105 -10.10 -11.18 -4.17
CA TYR A 105 -10.77 -10.08 -4.83
C TYR A 105 -12.22 -10.02 -4.37
N HIS A 106 -13.01 -11.08 -4.55
CA HIS A 106 -14.44 -11.07 -4.21
C HIS A 106 -14.74 -10.79 -2.72
N ASN A 107 -13.84 -11.14 -1.80
CA ASN A 107 -14.05 -10.95 -0.36
C ASN A 107 -13.71 -9.54 0.14
N VAL A 108 -12.95 -8.75 -0.62
CA VAL A 108 -12.57 -7.38 -0.24
C VAL A 108 -13.67 -6.39 -0.60
N ARG A 109 -14.15 -5.60 0.37
CA ARG A 109 -15.06 -4.47 0.09
C ARG A 109 -14.29 -3.16 0.06
N VAL A 110 -14.83 -2.16 -0.63
CA VAL A 110 -14.30 -0.78 -0.62
C VAL A 110 -14.20 -0.23 0.81
N SER A 111 -15.14 -0.59 1.68
CA SER A 111 -15.10 -0.25 3.10
C SER A 111 -13.91 -0.85 3.85
N ASP A 112 -13.42 -2.02 3.44
CA ASP A 112 -12.27 -2.65 4.07
C ASP A 112 -10.97 -1.93 3.69
N ILE A 113 -10.86 -1.51 2.43
CA ILE A 113 -9.75 -0.67 1.94
C ILE A 113 -9.76 0.68 2.68
N ALA A 114 -10.92 1.33 2.75
CA ALA A 114 -11.08 2.60 3.45
C ALA A 114 -10.66 2.50 4.93
N ARG A 115 -11.12 1.44 5.62
CA ARG A 115 -10.74 1.15 7.01
C ARG A 115 -9.24 0.91 7.15
N HIS A 116 -8.64 0.16 6.23
CA HIS A 116 -7.20 -0.15 6.26
C HIS A 116 -6.34 1.12 6.11
N CYS A 117 -6.76 2.08 5.28
CA CYS A 117 -6.04 3.34 5.08
C CYS A 117 -6.42 4.45 6.07
N GLY A 118 -7.35 4.21 6.99
CA GLY A 118 -7.90 5.26 7.86
C GLY A 118 -8.60 6.40 7.10
N THR A 119 -9.26 6.07 5.98
CA THR A 119 -9.94 7.05 5.11
C THR A 119 -11.42 6.70 4.91
N SER A 120 -12.16 7.52 4.15
CA SER A 120 -13.57 7.30 3.84
C SER A 120 -13.76 6.45 2.58
N THR A 121 -14.88 5.74 2.48
CA THR A 121 -15.26 5.05 1.23
C THR A 121 -15.40 6.01 0.06
N ALA A 122 -15.87 7.24 0.30
CA ALA A 122 -15.96 8.29 -0.70
C ALA A 122 -14.56 8.67 -1.26
N THR A 123 -13.55 8.75 -0.39
CA THR A 123 -12.15 8.99 -0.81
C THR A 123 -11.61 7.83 -1.64
N VAL A 124 -11.93 6.58 -1.30
CA VAL A 124 -11.55 5.43 -2.12
C VAL A 124 -12.22 5.49 -3.50
N HIS A 125 -13.53 5.75 -3.55
CA HIS A 125 -14.26 5.88 -4.82
C HIS A 125 -13.78 7.05 -5.69
N TYR A 126 -13.34 8.15 -5.07
CA TYR A 126 -12.75 9.27 -5.79
C TYR A 126 -11.50 8.86 -6.59
N HIS A 127 -10.65 8.00 -6.03
CA HIS A 127 -9.45 7.51 -6.71
C HIS A 127 -9.68 6.26 -7.57
N PHE A 128 -10.59 5.39 -7.14
CA PHE A 128 -10.92 4.13 -7.78
C PHE A 128 -12.45 3.99 -7.86
N PRO A 129 -13.07 4.46 -8.95
CA PRO A 129 -14.54 4.50 -9.07
C PRO A 129 -15.20 3.14 -8.86
N THR A 130 -14.52 2.08 -9.28
CA THR A 130 -14.99 0.71 -9.13
C THR A 130 -13.92 -0.22 -8.55
N LYS A 131 -14.34 -1.39 -8.07
CA LYS A 131 -13.43 -2.39 -7.50
C LYS A 131 -12.53 -3.00 -8.58
N GLU A 132 -13.03 -3.13 -9.81
CA GLU A 132 -12.28 -3.52 -11.00
C GLU A 132 -11.19 -2.49 -11.32
N ALA A 133 -11.47 -1.18 -11.15
CA ALA A 133 -10.45 -0.15 -11.33
C ALA A 133 -9.32 -0.27 -10.29
N ALA A 134 -9.64 -0.63 -9.05
CA ALA A 134 -8.64 -0.92 -8.02
C ALA A 134 -7.82 -2.18 -8.35
N LEU A 135 -8.46 -3.26 -8.81
CA LEU A 135 -7.77 -4.47 -9.26
C LEU A 135 -6.85 -4.18 -10.45
N HIS A 136 -7.33 -3.44 -11.44
CA HIS A 136 -6.52 -3.02 -12.58
C HIS A 136 -5.28 -2.21 -12.13
N ALA A 137 -5.46 -1.22 -11.26
CA ALA A 137 -4.33 -0.45 -10.78
C ALA A 137 -3.33 -1.30 -9.97
N ALA A 138 -3.80 -2.32 -9.23
CA ALA A 138 -2.94 -3.25 -8.51
C ALA A 138 -2.09 -4.09 -9.48
N MET A 139 -2.70 -4.54 -10.58
CA MET A 139 -2.00 -5.24 -11.67
C MET A 139 -0.94 -4.37 -12.33
N GLU A 140 -1.28 -3.13 -12.68
CA GLU A 140 -0.31 -2.19 -13.25
C GLU A 140 0.84 -1.89 -12.28
N HIS A 141 0.54 -1.82 -10.97
CA HIS A 141 1.57 -1.64 -9.94
C HIS A 141 2.54 -2.83 -9.94
N TYR A 142 2.03 -4.06 -9.87
CA TYR A 142 2.89 -5.24 -9.90
C TYR A 142 3.64 -5.41 -11.22
N ALA A 143 3.02 -5.11 -12.36
CA ALA A 143 3.68 -5.13 -13.66
C ALA A 143 4.88 -4.16 -13.72
N ARG A 144 4.72 -2.94 -13.18
CA ARG A 144 5.83 -1.97 -13.06
C ARG A 144 6.91 -2.44 -12.10
N SER A 145 6.52 -2.95 -10.93
CA SER A 145 7.46 -3.49 -9.94
C SER A 145 8.26 -4.67 -10.50
N PHE A 146 7.60 -5.60 -11.18
CA PHE A 146 8.22 -6.72 -11.88
C PHE A 146 9.23 -6.25 -12.93
N ARG A 147 8.83 -5.32 -13.80
CA ARG A 147 9.72 -4.73 -14.82
C ARG A 147 10.97 -4.12 -14.19
N ALA A 148 10.81 -3.32 -13.14
CA ALA A 148 11.92 -2.70 -12.43
C ALA A 148 12.87 -3.73 -11.79
N ARG A 149 12.34 -4.85 -11.25
CA ARG A 149 13.17 -5.96 -10.76
C ARG A 149 13.96 -6.59 -11.90
N VAL A 150 13.31 -6.91 -13.03
CA VAL A 150 13.98 -7.51 -14.20
C VAL A 150 15.09 -6.59 -14.72
N GLU A 151 14.83 -5.30 -14.90
CA GLU A 151 15.83 -4.33 -15.37
C GLU A 151 17.03 -4.25 -14.43
N ARG A 152 16.80 -4.24 -13.11
CA ARG A 152 17.87 -4.28 -12.11
C ARG A 152 18.71 -5.55 -12.21
N GLU A 153 18.08 -6.72 -12.29
CA GLU A 153 18.79 -8.00 -12.39
C GLU A 153 19.57 -8.11 -13.70
N PHE A 154 19.01 -7.61 -14.81
CA PHE A 154 19.70 -7.59 -16.10
C PHE A 154 20.91 -6.66 -16.10
N GLY A 155 20.86 -5.54 -15.38
CA GLY A 155 22.00 -4.64 -15.21
C GLY A 155 23.19 -5.25 -14.46
N GLN A 156 22.96 -6.35 -13.73
CA GLN A 156 24.00 -7.09 -13.00
C GLN A 156 24.48 -8.34 -13.74
N ALA A 157 23.84 -8.70 -14.86
CA ALA A 157 24.12 -9.91 -15.59
C ALA A 157 25.36 -9.76 -16.49
N THR A 158 26.11 -10.84 -16.65
CA THR A 158 27.36 -10.86 -17.45
C THR A 158 27.19 -11.44 -18.86
N SER A 159 26.05 -12.05 -19.17
CA SER A 159 25.72 -12.67 -20.46
C SER A 159 24.20 -12.82 -20.63
N ALA A 160 23.71 -13.08 -21.85
CA ALA A 160 22.30 -13.40 -22.07
C ALA A 160 21.86 -14.67 -21.33
N ARG A 161 22.76 -15.66 -21.20
CA ARG A 161 22.53 -16.85 -20.37
C ARG A 161 22.29 -16.51 -18.90
N ASP A 162 23.09 -15.62 -18.33
CA ASP A 162 22.94 -15.19 -16.94
C ASP A 162 21.66 -14.38 -16.75
N LYS A 163 21.32 -13.49 -17.70
CA LYS A 163 20.03 -12.79 -17.71
C LYS A 163 18.85 -13.77 -17.69
N LEU A 164 18.92 -14.87 -18.46
CA LEU A 164 17.84 -15.86 -18.50
C LEU A 164 17.69 -16.61 -17.17
N ARG A 165 18.81 -16.97 -16.52
CA ARG A 165 18.79 -17.55 -15.16
C ARG A 165 18.18 -16.58 -14.14
N ARG A 166 18.57 -15.31 -14.18
CA ARG A 166 18.02 -14.27 -13.30
C ARG A 166 16.54 -14.01 -13.58
N LEU A 167 16.11 -14.06 -14.84
CA LEU A 167 14.71 -13.93 -15.21
C LEU A 167 13.86 -15.05 -14.61
N ILE A 168 14.37 -16.29 -14.62
CA ILE A 168 13.76 -17.44 -13.94
C ILE A 168 13.68 -17.16 -12.44
N ASP A 169 14.76 -16.68 -11.82
CA ASP A 169 14.81 -16.44 -10.38
C ASP A 169 13.82 -15.35 -9.92
N VAL A 170 13.60 -14.31 -10.73
CA VAL A 170 12.61 -13.23 -10.46
C VAL A 170 11.16 -13.72 -10.50
N GLN A 171 10.88 -14.86 -11.15
CA GLN A 171 9.55 -15.47 -11.23
C GLN A 171 9.21 -16.35 -10.01
N LEU A 172 10.19 -16.69 -9.18
CA LEU A 172 9.99 -17.65 -8.09
C LEU A 172 9.25 -16.99 -6.91
N PRO A 173 8.17 -17.61 -6.39
CA PRO A 173 7.51 -17.15 -5.17
C PRO A 173 8.38 -17.52 -3.95
N LEU A 174 9.28 -16.64 -3.54
CA LEU A 174 10.24 -16.89 -2.45
C LEU A 174 9.90 -16.12 -1.17
N ALA A 175 9.37 -14.91 -1.31
CA ALA A 175 8.94 -14.05 -0.23
C ALA A 175 7.41 -13.85 -0.24
N THR A 176 6.89 -13.34 0.88
CA THR A 176 5.46 -13.01 1.01
C THR A 176 4.98 -12.07 -0.09
N ASP A 177 5.79 -11.08 -0.47
CA ASP A 177 5.42 -10.11 -1.49
C ASP A 177 5.35 -10.75 -2.90
N ASP A 178 6.19 -11.76 -3.17
CA ASP A 178 6.13 -12.52 -4.43
C ASP A 178 4.86 -13.36 -4.51
N VAL A 179 4.47 -14.00 -3.39
CA VAL A 179 3.22 -14.75 -3.28
C VAL A 179 2.01 -13.82 -3.41
N ASP A 180 2.06 -12.64 -2.79
CA ASP A 180 1.01 -11.63 -2.90
C ASP A 180 0.88 -11.14 -4.37
N GLU A 181 2.00 -10.91 -5.07
CA GLU A 181 2.03 -10.55 -6.50
C GLU A 181 1.39 -11.65 -7.38
N TRP A 182 1.83 -12.89 -7.25
CA TRP A 182 1.26 -14.02 -7.98
C TRP A 182 -0.23 -14.22 -7.68
N SER A 183 -0.65 -13.99 -6.43
CA SER A 183 -2.05 -14.12 -6.03
C SER A 183 -2.93 -13.13 -6.79
N VAL A 184 -2.49 -11.89 -6.93
CA VAL A 184 -3.23 -10.87 -7.69
C VAL A 184 -3.28 -11.22 -9.19
N TRP A 185 -2.17 -11.71 -9.77
CA TRP A 185 -2.14 -12.19 -11.16
C TRP A 185 -3.15 -13.30 -11.44
N VAL A 186 -3.15 -14.36 -10.62
CA VAL A 186 -4.06 -15.51 -10.77
C VAL A 186 -5.53 -15.08 -10.66
N GLN A 187 -5.82 -14.22 -9.68
CA GLN A 187 -7.17 -13.67 -9.51
C GLN A 187 -7.58 -12.80 -10.69
N PHE A 188 -6.67 -11.99 -11.25
CA PHE A 188 -6.95 -11.16 -12.42
C PHE A 188 -7.24 -12.00 -13.66
N TRP A 189 -6.45 -13.05 -13.94
CA TRP A 189 -6.72 -13.97 -15.05
C TRP A 189 -8.11 -14.58 -14.94
N SER A 190 -8.50 -14.99 -13.73
CA SER A 190 -9.85 -15.48 -13.44
C SER A 190 -10.93 -14.46 -13.82
N GLN A 191 -10.77 -13.19 -13.45
CA GLN A 191 -11.73 -12.14 -13.82
C GLN A 191 -11.71 -11.83 -15.33
N ALA A 192 -10.52 -11.75 -15.95
CA ALA A 192 -10.36 -11.34 -17.35
C ALA A 192 -11.02 -12.31 -18.35
N MET A 193 -11.21 -13.58 -17.97
CA MET A 193 -11.98 -14.55 -18.77
C MET A 193 -13.44 -14.11 -18.95
N PHE A 194 -14.06 -13.57 -17.91
CA PHE A 194 -15.49 -13.26 -17.88
C PHE A 194 -15.80 -11.76 -18.05
N GLU A 195 -14.82 -10.88 -17.83
CA GLU A 195 -15.00 -9.43 -17.90
C GLU A 195 -14.33 -8.82 -19.15
N PRO A 196 -15.07 -8.53 -20.23
CA PRO A 196 -14.50 -8.03 -21.49
C PRO A 196 -13.69 -6.74 -21.33
N ARG A 197 -14.03 -5.92 -20.32
CA ARG A 197 -13.36 -4.66 -20.02
C ARG A 197 -11.92 -4.85 -19.50
N LEU A 198 -11.59 -6.02 -18.95
CA LEU A 198 -10.24 -6.33 -18.48
C LEU A 198 -9.33 -6.89 -19.58
N ARG A 199 -9.90 -7.33 -20.71
CA ARG A 199 -9.13 -7.93 -21.82
C ARG A 199 -8.07 -7.00 -22.43
N PRO A 200 -8.31 -5.69 -22.65
CA PRO A 200 -7.27 -4.79 -23.14
C PRO A 200 -6.06 -4.70 -22.21
N VAL A 201 -6.30 -4.66 -20.90
CA VAL A 201 -5.25 -4.63 -19.87
C VAL A 201 -4.47 -5.94 -19.87
N GLN A 202 -5.17 -7.08 -19.87
CA GLN A 202 -4.53 -8.40 -19.95
C GLN A 202 -3.63 -8.49 -21.18
N ARG A 203 -4.11 -8.05 -22.36
CA ARG A 203 -3.29 -8.05 -23.58
C ARG A 203 -2.06 -7.18 -23.43
N LEU A 204 -2.21 -5.94 -22.93
CA LEU A 204 -1.10 -5.02 -22.78
C LEU A 204 -0.01 -5.61 -21.89
N VAL A 205 -0.36 -6.06 -20.68
CA VAL A 205 0.66 -6.52 -19.74
C VAL A 205 1.26 -7.85 -20.15
N TYR A 206 0.44 -8.76 -20.70
CA TYR A 206 0.95 -10.05 -21.18
C TYR A 206 1.85 -9.89 -22.41
N SER A 207 1.52 -8.99 -23.35
CA SER A 207 2.39 -8.67 -24.49
C SER A 207 3.71 -8.06 -24.04
N ASP A 208 3.70 -7.22 -23.01
CA ASP A 208 4.90 -6.65 -22.40
C ASP A 208 5.80 -7.72 -21.77
N TRP A 209 5.20 -8.65 -21.02
CA TRP A 209 5.92 -9.77 -20.43
C TRP A 209 6.53 -10.67 -21.51
N ARG A 210 5.72 -11.08 -22.50
CA ARG A 210 6.16 -11.91 -23.61
C ARG A 210 7.32 -11.29 -24.38
N ARG A 211 7.27 -9.98 -24.64
CA ARG A 211 8.34 -9.25 -25.31
C ARG A 211 9.66 -9.31 -24.54
N ILE A 212 9.65 -9.17 -23.21
CA ILE A 212 10.87 -9.32 -22.39
C ILE A 212 11.53 -10.68 -22.63
N VAL A 213 10.74 -11.75 -22.67
CA VAL A 213 11.23 -13.12 -22.86
C VAL A 213 11.77 -13.31 -24.29
N VAL A 214 11.02 -12.88 -25.31
CA VAL A 214 11.41 -13.01 -26.72
C VAL A 214 12.67 -12.21 -27.04
N ASP A 215 12.76 -10.97 -26.55
CA ASP A 215 13.93 -10.12 -26.75
C ASP A 215 15.18 -10.77 -26.13
N LEU A 216 15.07 -11.29 -24.91
CA LEU A 216 16.16 -11.99 -24.23
C LEU A 216 16.58 -13.28 -24.95
N LEU A 217 15.64 -14.06 -25.46
CA LEU A 217 15.95 -15.24 -26.26
C LEU A 217 16.57 -14.86 -27.62
N GLY A 218 16.22 -13.69 -28.16
CA GLY A 218 16.90 -13.07 -29.29
C GLY A 218 18.36 -12.76 -29.00
N GLU A 219 18.66 -12.19 -27.83
CA GLU A 219 20.04 -11.99 -27.35
C GLU A 219 20.78 -13.34 -27.21
N CYS A 220 20.14 -14.35 -26.62
CA CYS A 220 20.72 -15.70 -26.51
C CYS A 220 21.06 -16.29 -27.88
N ARG A 221 20.18 -16.11 -28.88
CA ARG A 221 20.41 -16.56 -30.24
C ARG A 221 21.58 -15.82 -30.91
N ALA A 222 21.70 -14.50 -30.67
CA ALA A 222 22.81 -13.70 -31.17
C ALA A 222 24.16 -14.12 -30.55
N GLU A 223 24.16 -14.57 -29.30
CA GLU A 223 25.32 -15.19 -28.63
C GLU A 223 25.58 -16.65 -29.09
N GLY A 224 24.77 -17.20 -30.00
CA GLY A 224 24.92 -18.55 -30.52
C GLY A 224 24.42 -19.65 -29.57
N LEU A 225 23.69 -19.30 -28.51
CA LEU A 225 23.25 -20.25 -27.47
C LEU A 225 22.07 -21.15 -27.91
N CYS A 226 21.29 -20.70 -28.90
CA CYS A 226 20.09 -21.40 -29.38
C CYS A 226 19.85 -21.20 -30.89
N ALA A 227 20.90 -21.26 -31.70
CA ALA A 227 20.88 -20.88 -33.12
C ALA A 227 19.82 -21.59 -34.00
N GLY A 228 19.40 -22.80 -33.62
CA GLY A 228 18.36 -23.58 -34.33
C GLY A 228 16.96 -23.54 -33.70
N ALA A 229 16.79 -22.80 -32.60
CA ALA A 229 15.56 -22.85 -31.83
C ALA A 229 14.48 -21.86 -32.34
N ASP A 230 13.22 -22.28 -32.25
CA ASP A 230 12.09 -21.38 -32.39
C ASP A 230 11.95 -20.55 -31.10
N VAL A 231 12.45 -19.32 -31.15
CA VAL A 231 12.44 -18.38 -30.02
C VAL A 231 11.02 -18.07 -29.53
N GLU A 232 10.06 -17.99 -30.43
CA GLU A 232 8.67 -17.69 -30.07
C GLU A 232 8.05 -18.87 -29.32
N ALA A 233 8.24 -20.09 -29.83
CA ALA A 233 7.77 -21.30 -29.17
C ALA A 233 8.47 -21.54 -27.82
N LEU A 234 9.77 -21.24 -27.71
CA LEU A 234 10.51 -21.28 -26.45
C LEU A 234 9.95 -20.29 -25.42
N ALA A 235 9.65 -19.06 -25.84
CA ALA A 235 9.04 -18.06 -24.98
C ALA A 235 7.67 -18.53 -24.47
N ASP A 236 6.81 -19.00 -25.38
CA ASP A 236 5.46 -19.46 -25.03
C ASP A 236 5.53 -20.68 -24.08
N ARG A 237 6.47 -21.62 -24.30
CA ARG A 237 6.73 -22.76 -23.41
C ARG A 237 7.15 -22.31 -22.01
N PHE A 238 8.11 -21.38 -21.92
CA PHE A 238 8.59 -20.87 -20.65
C PHE A 238 7.48 -20.16 -19.86
N ILE A 239 6.74 -19.25 -20.51
CA ILE A 239 5.69 -18.47 -19.87
C ILE A 239 4.57 -19.38 -19.36
N ALA A 240 4.07 -20.29 -20.19
CA ALA A 240 3.02 -21.23 -19.80
C ALA A 240 3.43 -22.11 -18.61
N MET A 241 4.70 -22.52 -18.57
CA MET A 241 5.20 -23.33 -17.47
C MET A 241 5.43 -22.51 -16.19
N ALA A 242 5.94 -21.28 -16.29
CA ALA A 242 6.07 -20.38 -15.14
C ALA A 242 4.70 -20.15 -14.47
N ASP A 243 3.70 -19.78 -15.27
CA ASP A 243 2.33 -19.53 -14.81
C ASP A 243 1.73 -20.78 -14.14
N GLY A 244 1.83 -21.94 -14.80
CA GLY A 244 1.26 -23.20 -14.31
C GLY A 244 1.92 -23.71 -13.03
N LEU A 245 3.24 -23.58 -12.91
CA LEU A 245 4.00 -24.00 -11.72
C LEU A 245 3.73 -23.06 -10.54
N ALA A 246 3.68 -21.74 -10.78
CA ALA A 246 3.31 -20.77 -9.75
C ALA A 246 1.91 -21.06 -9.19
N VAL A 247 0.92 -21.32 -10.04
CA VAL A 247 -0.45 -21.69 -9.60
C VAL A 247 -0.44 -22.91 -8.68
N GLN A 248 0.37 -23.93 -8.95
CA GLN A 248 0.49 -25.10 -8.07
C GLN A 248 1.05 -24.73 -6.69
N ILE A 249 2.07 -23.87 -6.63
CA ILE A 249 2.63 -23.38 -5.37
C ILE A 249 1.57 -22.61 -4.59
N LEU A 250 0.85 -21.67 -5.24
CA LEU A 250 -0.20 -20.88 -4.61
C LEU A 250 -1.38 -21.74 -4.14
N ALA A 251 -1.67 -22.84 -4.84
CA ALA A 251 -2.65 -23.85 -4.44
C ALA A 251 -2.14 -24.76 -3.30
N SER A 252 -1.02 -24.43 -2.65
CA SER A 252 -0.43 -25.16 -1.53
C SER A 252 -0.05 -26.60 -1.88
N SER A 253 0.44 -26.84 -3.10
CA SER A 253 1.01 -28.13 -3.49
C SER A 253 2.16 -28.51 -2.56
N THR A 254 2.15 -29.74 -2.02
CA THR A 254 3.25 -30.26 -1.21
C THR A 254 4.44 -30.70 -2.07
N GLU A 255 4.19 -31.05 -3.34
CA GLU A 255 5.20 -31.55 -4.28
C GLU A 255 5.87 -30.41 -5.06
N MET A 256 5.13 -29.34 -5.34
CA MET A 256 5.65 -28.19 -6.09
C MET A 256 6.11 -27.09 -5.13
N ARG A 257 7.42 -27.01 -4.94
CA ARG A 257 8.11 -25.97 -4.17
C ARG A 257 8.88 -25.03 -5.10
N SER A 258 9.26 -23.85 -4.63
CA SER A 258 9.96 -22.83 -5.44
C SER A 258 11.31 -23.32 -5.98
N ASP A 259 12.02 -24.18 -5.26
CA ASP A 259 13.26 -24.82 -5.75
C ASP A 259 13.00 -25.81 -6.89
N ARG A 260 11.92 -26.59 -6.79
CA ARG A 260 11.48 -27.49 -7.87
C ARG A 260 10.98 -26.73 -9.09
N MET A 261 10.23 -25.65 -8.89
CA MET A 261 9.81 -24.74 -9.97
C MET A 261 11.03 -24.20 -10.72
N ARG A 262 12.04 -23.72 -9.99
CA ARG A 262 13.30 -23.25 -10.58
C ARG A 262 13.98 -24.32 -11.43
N GLU A 263 14.12 -25.54 -10.90
CA GLU A 263 14.71 -26.66 -11.62
C GLU A 263 13.97 -26.96 -12.94
N LEU A 264 12.64 -27.02 -12.88
CA LEU A 264 11.83 -27.27 -14.06
C LEU A 264 11.95 -26.14 -15.08
N LEU A 265 11.89 -24.87 -14.63
CA LEU A 265 12.06 -23.70 -15.51
C LEU A 265 13.41 -23.65 -16.20
N LEU A 266 14.50 -24.08 -15.55
CA LEU A 266 15.80 -24.22 -16.19
C LEU A 266 15.78 -25.29 -17.30
N ARG A 267 15.11 -26.42 -17.05
CA ARG A 267 14.94 -27.51 -18.03
C ARG A 267 13.96 -27.19 -19.15
N ALA A 268 13.10 -26.18 -18.99
CA ALA A 268 12.19 -25.73 -20.05
C ALA A 268 12.92 -25.22 -21.29
N PHE A 269 14.22 -24.98 -21.22
CA PHE A 269 15.00 -24.52 -22.36
C PHE A 269 15.77 -25.67 -23.03
N GLU A 270 15.82 -26.86 -22.43
CA GLU A 270 16.46 -28.03 -23.02
C GLU A 270 15.60 -28.67 -24.13
N PRO A 271 16.21 -29.27 -25.17
CA PRO A 271 17.65 -29.30 -25.46
C PRO A 271 18.16 -28.04 -26.18
N ASP A 272 17.28 -27.09 -26.49
CA ASP A 272 17.53 -25.93 -27.35
C ASP A 272 18.56 -24.95 -26.76
N LEU A 273 18.63 -24.85 -25.44
CA LEU A 273 19.53 -24.00 -24.68
C LEU A 273 19.78 -24.60 -23.29
N VAL A 274 21.03 -24.95 -22.99
CA VAL A 274 21.42 -25.54 -21.70
C VAL A 274 21.74 -24.45 -20.68
N LEU A 275 20.97 -24.41 -19.59
CA LEU A 275 21.13 -23.45 -18.48
C LEU A 275 21.77 -24.05 -17.22
N THR A 276 21.79 -25.38 -17.11
CA THR A 276 22.38 -26.12 -16.00
C THR A 276 23.90 -26.23 -16.18
N ALA A 277 24.62 -25.23 -15.67
CA ALA A 277 26.07 -25.26 -15.47
C ALA A 277 26.43 -24.48 -14.20
#